data_AF-C0JP87-F1
#
_entry.id   AF-C0JP87-F1
#
_cell.length_a   1.000
_cell.length_b   1.000
_cell.length_c   1.000
_cell.angle_alpha   90.00
_cell.angle_beta   90.00
_cell.angle_gamma   90.00
#
_symmetry.space_group_name_H-M   'P 1'
#
loop_
_entity.id
_entity.type
_entity.pdbx_description
1 polymer ?
#
loop_
_entity_poly.entity_id
_entity_poly.type
_entity_poly.pdbx_seq_one_letter_code
_entity_poly.pdbx_strand_id
1 'polypeptide(L)'
;EPYTLGLFDTAGQEDYDRLRPLSYPQTDVFLVCFSVVNPSSFENVKEKWVPEISHHCPKTPFLLVGTQIDLRDDLATIEKLNKI
;
A
#
# COMPACT_ATOMS: atom_id res chain seq x y z
N GLU A 1 25.02 13.88 8.86
CA GLU A 1 24.63 13.28 10.16
C GLU A 1 23.69 12.11 9.93
N PRO A 2 23.62 11.12 10.84
CA PRO A 2 22.65 10.02 10.71
C PRO A 2 21.22 10.53 10.89
N TYR A 3 20.28 9.89 10.20
CA TYR A 3 18.85 10.14 10.35
C TYR A 3 18.18 8.97 11.06
N THR A 4 17.17 9.24 11.87
CA THR A 4 16.29 8.22 12.45
C THR A 4 15.03 8.11 11.60
N LEU A 5 14.71 6.89 11.15
CA LEU A 5 13.49 6.63 10.40
C LEU A 5 12.46 5.96 11.32
N GLY A 6 11.32 6.63 11.53
CA GLY A 6 10.16 6.03 12.18
C GLY A 6 9.33 5.24 11.17
N LEU A 7 8.98 4.00 11.52
CA LEU A 7 8.11 3.16 10.70
C LEU A 7 6.78 2.97 11.43
N PHE A 8 5.69 3.32 10.76
CA PHE A 8 4.33 3.21 11.26
C PHE A 8 3.53 2.27 10.35
N ASP A 9 3.09 1.14 10.90
CA ASP A 9 2.28 0.17 10.17
C ASP A 9 0.78 0.45 10.35
N THR A 10 -0.02 0.16 9.33
CA THR A 10 -1.47 0.41 9.36
C THR A 10 -2.26 -0.73 8.73
N ALA A 11 -3.43 -1.01 9.31
CA ALA A 11 -4.35 -2.02 8.80
C ALA A 11 -5.01 -1.60 7.48
N GLY A 12 -5.00 -2.49 6.48
CA GLY A 12 -5.60 -2.26 5.15
C GLY A 12 -7.08 -2.64 5.03
N GLN A 13 -7.68 -3.21 6.06
CA GLN A 13 -9.10 -3.61 6.06
C GLN A 13 -10.00 -2.38 6.24
N GLU A 14 -11.20 -2.44 5.65
CA GLU A 14 -12.18 -1.36 5.68
C GLU A 14 -12.65 -1.00 7.10
N ASP A 15 -12.67 -1.99 8.00
CA ASP A 15 -13.01 -1.79 9.42
C ASP A 15 -12.12 -0.75 10.12
N TYR A 16 -10.93 -0.49 9.58
CA TYR A 16 -9.97 0.47 10.12
C TYR A 16 -9.94 1.81 9.37
N ASP A 17 -10.81 2.03 8.38
CA ASP A 17 -10.79 3.25 7.55
C ASP A 17 -10.93 4.54 8.38
N ARG A 18 -11.65 4.51 9.51
CA ARG A 18 -11.78 5.66 10.40
C ARG A 18 -10.59 5.84 11.35
N LEU A 19 -9.82 4.79 11.59
CA LEU A 19 -8.70 4.80 12.53
C LEU A 19 -7.37 5.09 11.82
N ARG A 20 -7.19 4.62 10.59
CA ARG A 20 -5.97 4.78 9.80
C ARG A 20 -5.51 6.24 9.67
N PRO A 21 -6.41 7.23 9.43
CA PRO A 21 -5.98 8.63 9.32
C PRO A 21 -5.40 9.23 10.60
N LEU A 22 -5.61 8.59 11.76
CA LEU A 22 -4.99 9.03 13.02
C LEU A 22 -3.46 8.85 13.02
N SER A 23 -2.93 7.97 12.14
CA SER A 23 -1.48 7.75 11.98
C SER A 23 -0.81 8.69 10.96
N TYR A 24 -1.58 9.48 10.20
CA TYR A 24 -1.06 10.32 9.11
C TYR A 24 -0.39 11.64 9.51
N PRO A 25 -0.78 12.32 10.62
CA PRO A 25 -0.15 13.58 10.99
C PRO A 25 1.37 13.49 11.04
N GLN A 26 2.05 14.48 10.47
CA GLN A 26 3.53 14.57 10.44
C GLN A 26 4.22 13.45 9.63
N THR A 27 3.52 12.77 8.72
CA THR A 27 4.16 11.82 7.80
C THR A 27 5.00 12.56 6.74
N ASP A 28 6.28 12.18 6.62
CA ASP A 28 7.20 12.71 5.60
C ASP A 28 7.11 11.98 4.26
N VAL A 29 6.78 10.68 4.28
CA VAL A 29 6.63 9.84 3.08
C VAL A 29 5.71 8.65 3.37
N PHE A 30 4.85 8.31 2.42
CA PHE A 30 4.03 7.09 2.48
C PHE A 30 4.63 5.97 1.61
N LEU A 31 4.48 4.72 2.06
CA LEU A 31 4.67 3.54 1.23
C LEU A 31 3.30 2.96 0.88
N VAL A 32 2.89 3.08 -0.38
CA VAL A 32 1.64 2.50 -0.86
C VAL A 32 1.94 1.14 -1.44
N CYS A 33 1.59 0.10 -0.69
CA CYS A 33 1.92 -1.28 -1.02
C CYS A 33 0.78 -1.97 -1.78
N PHE A 34 1.14 -2.76 -2.80
CA PHE A 34 0.26 -3.75 -3.43
C PHE A 34 1.01 -5.08 -3.56
N SER A 35 0.30 -6.19 -3.69
CA SER A 35 0.91 -7.48 -4.00
C SER A 35 0.94 -7.70 -5.51
N VAL A 36 2.11 -8.07 -6.04
CA VAL A 36 2.28 -8.33 -7.48
C VAL A 36 1.49 -9.56 -7.96
N VAL A 37 0.99 -10.38 -7.03
CA VAL A 37 0.17 -11.56 -7.30
C VAL A 37 -1.29 -11.38 -6.86
N ASN A 38 -1.68 -10.15 -6.51
CA ASN A 38 -3.08 -9.80 -6.24
C ASN A 38 -3.46 -8.54 -7.04
N PRO A 39 -3.98 -8.68 -8.27
CA PRO A 39 -4.34 -7.55 -9.13
C PRO A 39 -5.30 -6.54 -8.47
N SER A 40 -6.29 -7.01 -7.71
CA SER A 40 -7.22 -6.12 -7.00
C SER A 40 -6.52 -5.18 -6.00
N SER A 41 -5.42 -5.63 -5.39
CA SER A 41 -4.63 -4.77 -4.49
C SER A 41 -3.94 -3.62 -5.23
N PHE A 42 -3.59 -3.82 -6.51
CA PHE A 42 -3.04 -2.77 -7.36
C PHE A 42 -4.13 -1.78 -7.82
N GLU A 43 -5.32 -2.28 -8.18
CA GLU A 43 -6.47 -1.43 -8.50
C GLU A 43 -6.84 -0.50 -7.33
N ASN A 44 -6.85 -1.06 -6.11
CA ASN A 44 -7.09 -0.31 -4.88
C ASN A 44 -6.08 0.83 -4.62
N VAL A 45 -4.88 0.80 -5.20
CA VAL A 45 -3.93 1.94 -5.13
C VAL A 45 -4.58 3.18 -5.70
N LYS A 46 -5.18 3.06 -6.88
CA LYS A 46 -5.81 4.18 -7.59
C LYS A 46 -7.17 4.53 -7.01
N GLU A 47 -7.94 3.51 -6.61
CA GLU A 47 -9.33 3.69 -6.21
C GLU A 47 -9.49 4.10 -4.74
N LYS A 48 -8.55 3.69 -3.87
CA LYS A 48 -8.65 3.90 -2.42
C LYS A 48 -7.42 4.62 -1.85
N TRP A 49 -6.23 4.04 -1.98
CA TRP A 49 -5.07 4.47 -1.19
C TRP A 49 -4.55 5.86 -1.56
N VAL A 50 -4.35 6.12 -2.85
CA VAL A 50 -3.87 7.43 -3.31
C VAL A 50 -4.91 8.53 -3.07
N PRO A 51 -6.22 8.33 -3.36
CA PRO A 51 -7.26 9.30 -2.98
C PRO A 51 -7.30 9.61 -1.47
N GLU A 52 -7.23 8.60 -0.61
CA GLU A 52 -7.24 8.77 0.85
C GLU A 52 -6.02 9.57 1.34
N ILE A 53 -4.81 9.21 0.89
CA ILE A 53 -3.58 9.95 1.23
C ILE A 53 -3.66 11.38 0.69
N SER A 54 -4.13 11.57 -0.54
CA SER A 54 -4.25 12.91 -1.14
C SER A 54 -5.27 13.78 -0.40
N HIS A 55 -6.31 13.19 0.17
CA HIS A 55 -7.31 13.90 0.97
C HIS A 55 -6.73 14.38 2.32
N HIS A 56 -5.99 13.53 3.03
CA HIS A 56 -5.47 13.84 4.35
C HIS A 56 -4.10 14.55 4.34
N CYS A 57 -3.25 14.25 3.35
CA CYS A 57 -1.86 14.67 3.26
C CYS A 57 -1.50 15.11 1.81
N PRO A 58 -2.13 16.16 1.27
CA PRO A 58 -2.08 16.53 -0.16
C PRO A 58 -0.68 16.88 -0.70
N LYS A 59 0.29 17.14 0.19
CA LYS A 59 1.67 17.53 -0.18
C LYS A 59 2.70 16.45 0.15
N THR A 60 2.31 15.39 0.84
CA THR A 60 3.24 14.36 1.27
C THR A 60 3.49 13.40 0.11
N PRO A 61 4.75 13.16 -0.28
CA PRO A 61 5.06 12.21 -1.34
C PRO A 61 4.73 10.78 -0.91
N PHE A 62 4.53 9.91 -1.89
CA PHE A 62 4.40 8.48 -1.68
C PHE A 62 5.25 7.69 -2.67
N LEU A 63 5.67 6.50 -2.24
CA LEU A 63 6.32 5.51 -3.09
C LEU A 63 5.34 4.36 -3.32
N LEU A 64 5.21 3.94 -4.58
CA LEU A 64 4.45 2.75 -4.93
C LEU A 64 5.34 1.51 -4.81
N VAL A 65 4.93 0.55 -3.98
CA VAL A 65 5.75 -0.62 -3.63
C VAL A 65 5.03 -1.91 -4.02
N GLY A 66 5.61 -2.64 -4.97
CA GLY A 66 5.18 -4.01 -5.30
C GLY A 66 5.79 -5.03 -4.35
N THR A 67 4.94 -5.76 -3.64
CA THR A 67 5.31 -6.77 -2.63
C THR A 67 5.09 -8.19 -3.16
N GLN A 68 5.61 -9.19 -2.43
CA GLN A 68 5.46 -10.63 -2.76
C GLN A 68 6.06 -11.00 -4.13
N ILE A 69 7.21 -10.40 -4.47
CA ILE A 69 7.86 -10.57 -5.77
C ILE A 69 8.40 -12.00 -5.97
N ASP A 70 8.67 -12.71 -4.88
CA ASP A 70 9.05 -14.13 -4.89
C ASP A 70 7.96 -15.02 -5.51
N LEU A 71 6.69 -14.60 -5.44
CA LEU A 71 5.56 -15.34 -6.01
C LEU A 71 5.28 -14.98 -7.47
N ARG A 72 5.99 -14.01 -8.05
CA ARG A 72 5.73 -13.55 -9.43
C ARG A 72 5.88 -14.68 -10.46
N ASP A 73 6.90 -15.50 -10.27
CA ASP A 73 7.24 -16.61 -11.17
C ASP A 73 6.84 -17.98 -10.59
N ASP A 74 6.07 -17.99 -9.49
CA ASP A 74 5.57 -19.23 -8.89
C ASP A 74 4.47 -19.85 -9.76
N LEU A 75 4.68 -21.08 -10.21
CA LEU A 75 3.80 -21.77 -11.15
C LEU A 75 2.38 -21.93 -10.59
N ALA A 76 2.24 -22.28 -9.31
CA ALA A 76 0.93 -22.44 -8.68
C ALA A 76 0.17 -21.12 -8.64
N THR A 77 0.87 -20.02 -8.37
CA THR A 77 0.32 -18.67 -8.37
C THR A 77 -0.09 -18.23 -9.78
N ILE A 78 0.75 -18.46 -10.79
CA ILE A 78 0.41 -18.18 -12.20
C ILE A 78 -0.81 -18.98 -12.64
N GLU A 79 -0.87 -20.27 -12.35
CA GLU A 79 -2.01 -21.12 -12.68
C GLU A 79 -3.30 -20.65 -12.00
N LYS A 80 -3.22 -20.19 -10.75
CA LYS A 80 -4.37 -19.64 -10.03
C LYS A 80 -4.85 -18.34 -10.68
N LEU A 81 -3.95 -17.44 -11.04
CA LEU A 81 -4.28 -16.16 -11.66
C LEU A 81 -4.85 -16.33 -13.07
N ASN A 82 -4.38 -17.30 -13.85
CA ASN A 82 -4.91 -17.60 -15.19
C ASN A 82 -6.33 -18.19 -15.17
N LYS A 83 -6.84 -18.60 -13.99
CA LYS A 83 -8.22 -19.12 -13.82
C LYS A 83 -9.21 -18.01 -13.43
N ILE A 84 -8.73 -16.80 -13.20
CA ILE A 84 -9.53 -15.59 -12.91
C ILE A 84 -9.88 -14.94 -14.24
#